data_AF-A0A5D3CBJ8-F1
#
_entry.id   AF-A0A5D3CBJ8-F1
#
_cell.length_a   1.000
_cell.length_b   1.000
_cell.length_c   1.000
_cell.angle_alpha   90.00
_cell.angle_beta   90.00
_cell.angle_gamma   90.00
#
_symmetry.space_group_name_H-M   'P 1'
#
loop_
_entity.id
_entity.type
_entity.pdbx_description
1 polymer ?
#
loop_
_entity_poly.entity_id
_entity_poly.type
_entity_poly.pdbx_seq_one_letter_code
_entity_poly.pdbx_strand_id
1 'polypeptide(L)'
;MATVRKTITVTDQQDHWIKAQIEAGHYTNDSEYIRDLIRREQERNAELEAVRAALREGESSGAPRPFDADAFKKRMLRAHG
;
A
#
# COMPACT_ATOMS: atom_id res chain seq x y z
N MET A 1 8.41 17.84 -9.93
CA MET A 1 9.51 17.79 -8.94
C MET A 1 10.81 17.52 -9.67
N ALA A 2 11.92 18.10 -9.22
CA ALA A 2 13.23 17.83 -9.83
C ALA A 2 13.69 16.39 -9.51
N THR A 3 14.29 15.71 -10.49
CA THR A 3 14.90 14.39 -10.31
C THR A 3 16.33 14.53 -9.80
N VAL A 4 16.72 13.73 -8.82
CA VAL A 4 18.11 13.64 -8.31
C VAL A 4 18.75 12.36 -8.82
N ARG A 5 19.91 12.47 -9.48
CA ARG A 5 20.67 11.30 -9.95
C ARG A 5 21.29 10.55 -8.77
N LYS A 6 21.15 9.22 -8.76
CA LYS A 6 21.77 8.31 -7.80
C LYS A 6 22.46 7.17 -8.57
N THR A 7 23.61 6.73 -8.07
CA THR A 7 24.26 5.49 -8.52
C THR A 7 23.80 4.37 -7.60
N ILE A 8 23.38 3.25 -8.19
CA ILE A 8 22.79 2.12 -7.48
C ILE A 8 23.47 0.86 -8.00
N THR A 9 23.88 -0.03 -7.11
CA THR A 9 24.41 -1.35 -7.48
C THR A 9 23.28 -2.36 -7.37
N VAL A 10 23.09 -3.14 -8.41
CA VAL A 10 22.12 -4.23 -8.50
C VAL A 10 22.83 -5.52 -8.88
N THR A 11 22.21 -6.66 -8.63
CA THR A 11 22.74 -7.94 -9.11
C THR A 11 22.51 -8.09 -10.61
N ASP A 12 23.27 -8.96 -11.28
CA ASP A 12 23.07 -9.26 -12.70
C ASP A 12 21.64 -9.75 -12.98
N GLN A 13 21.07 -10.55 -12.08
CA GLN A 13 19.69 -11.01 -12.18
C GLN A 13 18.69 -9.85 -12.14
N GLN A 14 18.92 -8.84 -11.30
CA GLN A 14 18.08 -7.66 -11.22
C GLN A 14 18.23 -6.80 -12.48
N ASP A 15 19.44 -6.61 -13.00
CA ASP A 15 19.67 -5.90 -14.27
C ASP A 15 18.92 -6.55 -15.43
N HIS A 16 19.04 -7.88 -15.58
CA HIS A 16 18.29 -8.62 -16.60
C HIS A 16 16.78 -8.47 -16.45
N TRP A 17 16.27 -8.50 -15.23
CA TRP A 17 14.85 -8.28 -14.97
C TRP A 17 14.41 -6.87 -15.37
N ILE A 18 15.17 -5.83 -15.01
CA ILE A 18 14.88 -4.43 -15.35
C ILE A 18 14.84 -4.26 -16.88
N LYS A 19 15.84 -4.79 -17.58
CA LYS A 19 15.91 -4.75 -19.06
C LYS A 19 14.74 -5.43 -19.72
N ALA A 20 14.30 -6.59 -19.23
CA ALA A 20 13.13 -7.27 -19.78
C ALA A 20 11.86 -6.42 -19.67
N GLN A 21 11.69 -5.63 -18.62
CA GLN A 21 10.54 -4.72 -18.48
C GLN A 21 10.58 -3.57 -19.50
N ILE A 22 11.78 -3.09 -19.84
CA ILE A 22 11.98 -2.03 -20.84
C ILE A 22 11.78 -2.58 -22.25
N GLU A 23 12.32 -3.76 -22.54
CA GLU A 23 12.16 -4.46 -23.83
C GLU A 23 10.69 -4.81 -24.10
N ALA A 24 9.93 -5.15 -23.07
CA ALA A 24 8.48 -5.35 -23.15
C ALA A 24 7.69 -4.05 -23.39
N GLY A 25 8.34 -2.88 -23.36
CA GLY A 25 7.73 -1.57 -23.59
C GLY A 25 6.97 -1.02 -22.39
N HIS A 26 7.14 -1.59 -21.19
CA HIS A 26 6.47 -1.09 -19.99
C HIS A 26 7.12 0.20 -19.45
N TYR A 27 8.41 0.40 -19.72
CA TYR A 27 9.18 1.55 -19.26
C TYR A 27 10.19 1.98 -20.34
N THR A 28 10.57 3.25 -20.32
CA THR A 28 11.52 3.82 -21.28
C THR A 28 12.98 3.69 -20.84
N ASN A 29 13.23 3.52 -19.54
CA ASN A 29 14.57 3.38 -18.95
C ASN A 29 14.53 2.83 -17.52
N ASP A 30 15.70 2.42 -17.01
CA ASP A 30 15.89 1.84 -15.67
C ASP A 30 15.40 2.78 -14.56
N SER A 31 15.67 4.08 -14.68
CA SER A 31 15.30 5.06 -13.66
C SER A 31 13.79 5.20 -13.55
N GLU A 32 13.05 5.01 -14.64
CA GLU A 32 11.59 5.02 -14.62
C GLU A 32 11.03 3.79 -13.90
N TYR A 33 11.53 2.61 -14.24
CA TYR A 33 11.15 1.37 -13.58
C TYR A 33 11.43 1.43 -12.06
N ILE A 34 12.63 1.87 -11.67
CA ILE A 34 13.01 1.97 -10.25
C ILE A 34 12.12 2.98 -9.51
N ARG A 35 11.81 4.13 -10.12
CA ARG A 35 10.89 5.12 -9.52
C ARG A 35 9.49 4.54 -9.33
N ASP A 36 9.00 3.76 -10.29
CA ASP A 36 7.69 3.12 -10.17
C ASP A 36 7.68 2.04 -9.08
N LEU A 37 8.74 1.24 -8.99
CA LEU A 37 8.90 0.25 -7.92
C LEU A 37 8.89 0.91 -6.53
N ILE A 38 9.60 2.03 -6.37
CA ILE A 38 9.58 2.81 -5.12
C ILE A 38 8.18 3.32 -4.81
N ARG A 39 7.44 3.81 -5.81
CA ARG A 39 6.07 4.31 -5.61
C ARG A 39 5.14 3.20 -5.13
N ARG A 40 5.16 2.03 -5.79
CA ARG A 40 4.36 0.87 -5.38
C ARG A 40 4.69 0.40 -3.97
N GLU A 41 5.96 0.46 -3.58
CA GLU A 41 6.39 0.13 -2.22
C GLU A 41 5.88 1.17 -1.19
N GLN A 42 5.91 2.45 -1.53
CA GLN A 42 5.35 3.51 -0.68
C GLN A 42 3.83 3.36 -0.51
N GLU A 43 3.11 3.07 -1.58
CA GLU A 43 1.66 2.82 -1.56
C GLU A 43 1.32 1.62 -0.68
N ARG A 44 2.00 0.49 -0.86
CA ARG A 44 1.81 -0.71 -0.02
C ARG A 44 2.09 -0.42 1.46
N ASN A 45 3.16 0.31 1.76
CA ASN A 45 3.48 0.67 3.13
C ASN A 45 2.45 1.65 3.73
N ALA A 46 1.91 2.57 2.94
CA ALA A 46 0.84 3.47 3.39
C ALA A 46 -0.44 2.71 3.75
N GLU A 47 -0.85 1.73 2.93
CA GLU A 47 -1.99 0.86 3.22
C GLU A 47 -1.79 0.07 4.52
N LEU A 48 -0.61 -0.50 4.69
CA LEU A 48 -0.26 -1.29 5.87
C LEU A 48 -0.20 -0.43 7.14
N GLU A 49 0.34 0.79 7.05
CA GLU A 49 0.31 1.74 8.17
C GLU A 49 -1.11 2.22 8.50
N ALA A 50 -1.98 2.37 7.51
CA ALA A 50 -3.39 2.69 7.75
C ALA A 50 -4.10 1.57 8.52
N VAL A 51 -3.88 0.30 8.15
CA VAL A 51 -4.42 -0.85 8.88
C VAL A 51 -3.87 -0.89 10.32
N ARG A 52 -2.56 -0.70 10.50
CA ARG A 52 -1.94 -0.65 11.84
C ARG A 52 -2.48 0.49 12.69
N ALA A 53 -2.75 1.65 12.10
CA ALA A 53 -3.36 2.77 12.79
C ALA A 53 -4.78 2.43 13.26
N ALA A 54 -5.61 1.85 12.38
CA ALA A 54 -6.97 1.44 12.73
C ALA A 54 -7.01 0.36 13.82
N LEU A 55 -6.06 -0.59 13.80
CA LEU A 55 -5.93 -1.60 14.85
C LEU A 55 -5.58 -0.96 16.21
N ARG A 56 -4.59 -0.06 16.25
CA ARG A 56 -4.22 0.68 17.47
C ARG A 56 -5.36 1.53 18.01
N GLU A 57 -6.14 2.15 17.13
CA GLU A 57 -7.34 2.89 17.50
C GLU A 57 -8.38 1.93 18.14
N GLY A 58 -8.63 0.79 17.51
CA GLY A 58 -9.52 -0.25 18.05
C GLY A 58 -9.08 -0.77 19.41
N GLU A 59 -7.79 -1.08 19.58
CA GLU A 59 -7.20 -1.54 20.85
C GLU A 59 -7.29 -0.48 21.94
N SER A 60 -7.14 0.80 21.60
CA SER A 60 -7.25 1.92 22.54
C SER A 60 -8.70 2.37 22.79
N SER A 61 -9.68 1.87 22.03
CA SER A 61 -11.11 2.20 22.16
C SER A 61 -11.79 1.63 23.41
N GLY A 62 -11.07 0.83 24.20
CA GLY A 62 -11.54 0.24 25.44
C GLY A 62 -11.87 -1.25 25.32
N ALA A 63 -12.47 -1.82 26.37
CA ALA A 63 -12.74 -3.25 26.42
C ALA A 63 -13.77 -3.68 25.36
N PRO A 64 -13.53 -4.80 24.65
CA PRO A 64 -14.50 -5.33 23.70
C PRO A 64 -15.79 -5.73 24.42
N ARG A 65 -16.93 -5.55 23.74
CA ARG A 65 -18.26 -5.92 24.23
C ARG A 65 -18.87 -6.99 23.32
N PRO A 66 -19.74 -7.87 23.85
CA PRO A 66 -20.50 -8.81 23.01
C PRO A 66 -21.25 -8.06 21.90
N PHE A 67 -21.22 -8.61 20.68
CA PHE A 67 -21.83 -8.01 19.50
C PHE A 67 -22.97 -8.88 18.95
N ASP A 68 -24.16 -8.31 18.85
CA ASP A 68 -25.34 -8.91 18.20
C ASP A 68 -25.63 -8.16 16.88
N ALA A 69 -25.42 -8.86 15.76
CA ALA A 69 -25.57 -8.29 14.43
C ALA A 69 -27.03 -7.96 14.07
N ASP A 70 -28.01 -8.73 14.56
CA ASP A 70 -29.43 -8.52 14.26
C ASP A 70 -29.98 -7.32 15.01
N ALA A 71 -29.61 -7.20 16.30
CA ALA A 71 -29.93 -6.01 17.08
C ALA A 71 -29.29 -4.75 16.49
N PHE A 72 -28.04 -4.85 16.02
CA PHE A 72 -27.33 -3.75 15.36
C PHE A 72 -28.06 -3.29 14.08
N LYS A 73 -28.40 -4.22 13.16
CA LYS A 73 -29.10 -3.90 11.91
C LYS A 73 -30.45 -3.23 12.16
N LYS A 74 -31.25 -3.76 13.10
CA LYS A 74 -32.54 -3.17 13.49
C LYS A 74 -32.38 -1.74 14.02
N ARG A 75 -31.32 -1.47 14.79
CA ARG A 75 -31.01 -0.12 15.29
C ARG A 75 -30.64 0.84 14.16
N MET A 76 -29.78 0.43 13.22
CA MET A 76 -29.37 1.27 12.09
C MET A 76 -30.54 1.60 11.16
N LEU A 77 -31.41 0.63 10.86
CA LEU A 77 -32.61 0.86 10.05
C LEU A 77 -33.59 1.85 10.68
N ARG A 78 -33.70 1.88 12.02
CA ARG A 78 -34.55 2.84 12.73
C ARG A 78 -33.96 4.25 12.79
N ALA A 79 -32.63 4.37 12.74
CA ALA A 79 -31.93 5.64 12.86
C ALA A 79 -31.75 6.36 11.50
N HIS A 80 -31.75 5.61 10.40
CA HIS A 80 -31.40 6.10 9.07
C HIS A 80 -32.38 5.67 7.95
N GLY A 81 -33.49 5.02 8.29
CA GLY A 81 -34.58 4.67 7.37
C GLY A 81 -35.78 5.58 7.56
#